data_AF-E7NB90-F1
#
_entry.id   AF-E7NB90-F1
#
_cell.length_a   1.000
_cell.length_b   1.000
_cell.length_c   1.000
_cell.angle_alpha   90.00
_cell.angle_beta   90.00
_cell.angle_gamma   90.00
#
_symmetry.space_group_name_H-M   'P 1'
#
loop_
_entity.id
_entity.type
_entity.pdbx_description
1 polymer ?
#
loop_
_entity_poly.entity_id
_entity_poly.type
_entity_poly.pdbx_seq_one_letter_code
_entity_poly.pdbx_strand_id
1 'polypeptide(L)'
;AALSAWRGQLVDLGGVASLDDITMLDGVVDLTAAHPSGLAQLYAGRPTNLSSIVRERNALGEARQSLREVSARTDVLARQFGVAPVYLAIGVATWNETIPEDGEEDSLHLVDGVSPEADLTAQIPHVERIAAEHAARNALAAAGLTVPEVPSGPRVRTVNAPVLLRPVRLVSATADATLTLDPTIEVNPVLTRALRRYQCSTDIGDIARAALSSAGFTPRSALARIGALGRQYLPGFEIHERLVVGAFVHPGQALVEDFDAVLERSRTSALVAAIAGDEGA
;
A
#
# COMPACT_ATOMS: atom_id res chain seq x y z
N ALA A 1 18.12 -0.22 15.43
CA ALA A 1 18.00 0.12 13.99
C ALA A 1 17.34 -1.00 13.19
N ALA A 2 17.84 -2.24 13.25
CA ALA A 2 17.33 -3.39 12.50
C ALA A 2 15.81 -3.64 12.62
N LEU A 3 15.23 -3.60 13.83
CA LEU A 3 13.77 -3.76 14.01
C LEU A 3 12.94 -2.72 13.24
N SER A 4 13.42 -1.49 13.11
CA SER A 4 12.74 -0.45 12.33
C SER A 4 12.88 -0.68 10.83
N ALA A 5 14.02 -1.20 10.39
CA ALA A 5 14.26 -1.56 8.99
C ALA A 5 13.40 -2.79 8.59
N TRP A 6 13.36 -3.83 9.41
CA TRP A 6 12.51 -5.01 9.16
C TRP A 6 11.03 -4.69 9.20
N ARG A 7 10.60 -3.78 10.08
CA ARG A 7 9.23 -3.25 10.04
C ARG A 7 8.94 -2.53 8.73
N GLY A 8 9.87 -1.70 8.25
CA GLY A 8 9.78 -1.05 6.93
C GLY A 8 9.66 -2.08 5.79
N GLN A 9 10.54 -3.08 5.79
CA GLN A 9 10.55 -4.15 4.78
C GLN A 9 9.27 -5.01 4.82
N LEU A 10 8.70 -5.31 5.99
CA LEU A 10 7.42 -6.02 6.09
C LEU A 10 6.25 -5.18 5.57
N VAL A 11 6.29 -3.86 5.81
CA VAL A 11 5.34 -2.91 5.21
C VAL A 11 5.51 -2.89 3.69
N ASP A 12 6.73 -2.98 3.17
CA ASP A 12 7.03 -2.99 1.73
C ASP A 12 6.61 -4.32 1.08
N LEU A 13 6.88 -5.46 1.74
CA LEU A 13 6.49 -6.81 1.29
C LEU A 13 4.97 -7.00 1.31
N GLY A 14 4.27 -6.27 2.18
CA GLY A 14 2.82 -6.31 2.32
C GLY A 14 2.02 -5.67 1.19
N GLY A 15 2.68 -4.94 0.28
CA GLY A 15 2.02 -4.13 -0.73
C GLY A 15 2.37 -4.56 -2.15
N VAL A 16 1.69 -5.57 -2.71
CA VAL A 16 1.81 -5.83 -4.16
C VAL A 16 0.53 -6.46 -4.72
N ALA A 17 -0.42 -5.58 -5.05
CA ALA A 17 -1.28 -5.59 -6.26
C ALA A 17 -2.56 -4.78 -6.00
N SER A 18 -3.39 -5.20 -5.04
CA SER A 18 -4.75 -4.66 -4.86
C SER A 18 -4.83 -3.29 -4.16
N LEU A 19 -3.82 -2.91 -3.38
CA LEU A 19 -3.81 -1.65 -2.62
C LEU A 19 -3.08 -0.50 -3.35
N ASP A 20 -2.11 -0.84 -4.21
CA ASP A 20 -1.40 0.10 -5.08
C ASP A 20 -2.21 0.42 -6.35
N ASP A 21 -3.02 -0.53 -6.80
CA ASP A 21 -3.88 -0.36 -7.96
C ASP A 21 -5.25 -1.02 -7.75
N ILE A 22 -6.28 -0.18 -7.59
CA ILE A 22 -7.66 -0.63 -7.43
C ILE A 22 -8.19 -1.35 -8.68
N THR A 23 -7.59 -1.14 -9.85
CA THR A 23 -8.00 -1.81 -11.10
C THR A 23 -7.57 -3.27 -11.15
N MET A 24 -6.60 -3.67 -10.32
CA MET A 24 -6.14 -5.05 -10.21
C MET A 24 -7.03 -5.92 -9.30
N LEU A 25 -8.05 -5.33 -8.67
CA LEU A 25 -9.04 -6.07 -7.89
C LEU A 25 -10.10 -6.69 -8.80
N ASP A 26 -10.16 -8.02 -8.84
CA ASP A 26 -11.29 -8.72 -9.45
C ASP A 26 -12.46 -8.84 -8.45
N GLY A 27 -13.69 -8.76 -8.97
CA GLY A 27 -14.91 -8.95 -8.19
C GLY A 27 -15.10 -7.81 -7.20
N VAL A 28 -15.42 -6.63 -7.71
CA VAL A 28 -15.55 -5.40 -6.92
C VAL A 28 -16.98 -4.86 -7.03
N VAL A 29 -17.56 -4.44 -5.91
CA VAL A 29 -18.90 -3.83 -5.91
C VAL A 29 -18.77 -2.31 -5.92
N ASP A 30 -19.16 -1.68 -7.03
CA ASP A 30 -19.23 -0.21 -7.13
C ASP A 30 -20.53 0.31 -6.51
N LEU A 31 -20.39 1.11 -5.46
CA LEU A 31 -21.48 1.77 -4.73
C LEU A 31 -21.49 3.30 -4.96
N THR A 32 -20.75 3.80 -5.95
CA THR A 32 -20.63 5.25 -6.21
C THR A 32 -21.98 5.87 -6.56
N ALA A 33 -22.85 5.14 -7.28
CA ALA A 33 -24.22 5.55 -7.60
C ALA A 33 -25.27 5.13 -6.55
N ALA A 34 -24.85 4.82 -5.31
CA ALA A 34 -25.75 4.36 -4.27
C ALA A 34 -26.84 5.38 -3.91
N HIS A 35 -28.00 4.86 -3.54
CA HIS A 35 -29.11 5.65 -3.06
C HIS A 35 -28.76 6.35 -1.72
N PRO A 36 -28.96 7.68 -1.60
CA PRO A 36 -28.50 8.45 -0.44
C PRO A 36 -28.99 7.91 0.91
N SER A 37 -30.26 7.49 0.99
CA SER A 37 -30.83 6.94 2.24
C SER A 37 -30.18 5.62 2.67
N GLY A 38 -29.84 4.74 1.73
CA GLY A 38 -29.18 3.47 2.05
C GLY A 38 -27.74 3.70 2.49
N LEU A 39 -27.04 4.60 1.79
CA LEU A 39 -25.68 5.00 2.15
C LEU A 39 -25.61 5.70 3.52
N ALA A 40 -26.60 6.53 3.87
CA ALA A 40 -26.70 7.15 5.19
C ALA A 40 -26.87 6.10 6.31
N GLN A 41 -27.68 5.06 6.09
CA GLN A 41 -27.84 3.94 7.04
C GLN A 41 -26.53 3.17 7.21
N LEU A 42 -25.85 2.88 6.09
CA LEU A 42 -24.57 2.18 6.07
C LEU A 42 -23.50 2.98 6.85
N TYR A 43 -23.40 4.28 6.60
CA TYR A 43 -22.46 5.17 7.30
C TYR A 43 -22.75 5.33 8.78
N ALA A 44 -24.02 5.24 9.19
CA ALA A 44 -24.43 5.18 10.59
C ALA A 44 -24.11 3.84 11.27
N GLY A 45 -23.44 2.90 10.57
CA GLY A 45 -23.07 1.58 11.10
C GLY A 45 -24.26 0.64 11.26
N ARG A 46 -25.41 0.94 10.65
CA ARG A 46 -26.60 0.09 10.72
C ARG A 46 -26.48 -1.05 9.69
N PRO A 47 -26.94 -2.27 10.03
CA PRO A 47 -27.08 -3.34 9.04
C PRO A 47 -27.97 -2.86 7.89
N THR A 48 -27.40 -2.80 6.68
CA THR A 48 -28.05 -2.20 5.52
C THR A 48 -28.10 -3.22 4.38
N ASN A 49 -29.31 -3.47 3.87
CA ASN A 49 -29.51 -4.37 2.72
C ASN A 49 -28.94 -3.77 1.45
N LEU A 50 -28.31 -4.59 0.61
CA LEU A 50 -27.78 -4.17 -0.68
C LEU A 50 -28.88 -3.57 -1.58
N SER A 51 -30.11 -4.07 -1.50
CA SER A 51 -31.29 -3.54 -2.21
C SER A 51 -31.75 -2.15 -1.74
N SER A 52 -31.33 -1.72 -0.55
CA SER A 52 -31.58 -0.36 -0.03
C SER A 52 -30.52 0.64 -0.51
N ILE A 53 -29.34 0.13 -0.86
CA ILE A 53 -28.20 0.90 -1.38
C ILE A 53 -28.30 1.01 -2.90
N VAL A 54 -28.53 -0.10 -3.61
CA VAL A 54 -28.68 -0.14 -5.07
C VAL A 54 -30.14 -0.39 -5.42
N ARG A 55 -30.82 0.65 -5.92
CA ARG A 55 -32.26 0.62 -6.23
C ARG A 55 -32.57 0.08 -7.62
N GLU A 56 -31.67 0.30 -8.58
CA GLU A 56 -31.85 -0.14 -9.96
C GLU A 56 -31.68 -1.65 -10.08
N ARG A 57 -32.63 -2.33 -10.73
CA ARG A 57 -32.68 -3.81 -10.77
C ARG A 57 -31.47 -4.43 -11.47
N ASN A 58 -31.01 -3.84 -12.56
CA ASN A 58 -29.87 -4.34 -13.32
C ASN A 58 -28.58 -4.17 -12.50
N ALA A 59 -28.32 -2.97 -11.98
CA ALA A 59 -27.19 -2.68 -11.10
C ALA A 59 -27.21 -3.53 -9.82
N LEU A 60 -28.40 -3.83 -9.26
CA LEU A 60 -28.53 -4.70 -8.10
C LEU A 60 -28.17 -6.16 -8.44
N GLY A 61 -28.50 -6.63 -9.65
CA GLY A 61 -28.10 -7.94 -10.15
C GLY A 61 -26.58 -8.06 -10.28
N GLU A 62 -25.94 -7.06 -10.89
CA GLU A 62 -24.49 -6.95 -11.01
C GLU A 62 -23.82 -6.88 -9.64
N ALA A 63 -24.29 -5.99 -8.75
CA ALA A 63 -23.74 -5.85 -7.41
C ALA A 63 -23.83 -7.16 -6.59
N ARG A 64 -24.92 -7.92 -6.73
CA ARG A 64 -25.05 -9.25 -6.10
C ARG A 64 -24.06 -10.25 -6.67
N GLN A 65 -23.84 -10.24 -7.98
CA GLN A 65 -22.88 -11.13 -8.62
C GLN A 65 -21.46 -10.78 -8.17
N SER A 66 -21.07 -9.51 -8.24
CA SER A 66 -19.77 -9.04 -7.77
C SER A 66 -19.55 -9.33 -6.28
N LEU A 67 -20.59 -9.22 -5.44
CA LEU A 67 -20.46 -9.57 -4.01
C LEU A 67 -20.23 -11.07 -3.79
N ARG A 68 -20.82 -11.94 -4.62
CA ARG A 68 -20.52 -13.38 -4.59
C ARG A 68 -19.07 -13.65 -4.95
N GLU A 69 -18.54 -12.94 -5.95
CA GLU A 69 -17.14 -13.01 -6.34
C GLU A 69 -16.21 -12.52 -5.23
N VAL A 70 -16.53 -11.37 -4.59
CA VAL A 70 -15.83 -10.89 -3.38
C VAL A 70 -15.80 -11.98 -2.33
N SER A 71 -16.95 -12.57 -1.99
CA SER A 71 -17.04 -13.58 -0.93
C SER A 71 -16.22 -14.83 -1.26
N ALA A 72 -16.33 -15.34 -2.50
CA ALA A 72 -15.56 -16.51 -2.93
C ALA A 72 -14.05 -16.24 -2.91
N ARG A 73 -13.61 -15.05 -3.34
CA ARG A 73 -12.20 -14.65 -3.30
C ARG A 73 -11.72 -14.48 -1.87
N THR A 74 -12.55 -13.89 -1.01
CA THR A 74 -12.28 -13.73 0.42
C THR A 74 -12.06 -15.08 1.09
N ASP A 75 -12.88 -16.09 0.78
CA ASP A 75 -12.71 -17.44 1.31
C ASP A 75 -11.38 -18.08 0.89
N VAL A 76 -10.94 -17.87 -0.37
CA VAL A 76 -9.64 -18.35 -0.86
C VAL A 76 -8.50 -17.66 -0.12
N LEU A 77 -8.57 -16.33 -0.01
CA LEU A 77 -7.56 -15.52 0.66
C LEU A 77 -7.47 -15.84 2.16
N ALA A 78 -8.60 -16.02 2.83
CA ALA A 78 -8.64 -16.41 4.24
C ALA A 78 -8.05 -17.80 4.47
N ARG A 79 -8.22 -18.74 3.54
CA ARG A 79 -7.55 -20.06 3.62
C ARG A 79 -6.03 -19.96 3.44
N GLN A 80 -5.58 -19.05 2.58
CA GLN A 80 -4.15 -18.89 2.26
C GLN A 80 -3.39 -18.11 3.34
N PHE A 81 -4.00 -17.05 3.88
CA PHE A 81 -3.36 -16.07 4.77
C PHE A 81 -3.96 -16.01 6.17
N GLY A 82 -4.98 -16.81 6.47
CA GLY A 82 -5.70 -16.82 7.76
C GLY A 82 -6.71 -15.69 7.93
N VAL A 83 -6.52 -14.55 7.25
CA VAL A 83 -7.41 -13.39 7.30
C VAL A 83 -7.63 -12.79 5.91
N ALA A 84 -8.87 -12.39 5.65
CA ALA A 84 -9.23 -11.63 4.46
C ALA A 84 -10.40 -10.68 4.80
N PRO A 85 -10.14 -9.56 5.48
CA PRO A 85 -11.19 -8.58 5.73
C PRO A 85 -11.67 -7.97 4.40
N VAL A 86 -12.99 -7.81 4.29
CA VAL A 86 -13.62 -7.03 3.21
C VAL A 86 -13.66 -5.58 3.67
N TYR A 87 -13.28 -4.64 2.82
CA TYR A 87 -13.38 -3.22 3.14
C TYR A 87 -14.29 -2.50 2.14
N LEU A 88 -14.88 -1.43 2.64
CA LEU A 88 -15.42 -0.33 1.85
C LEU A 88 -14.28 0.69 1.67
N ALA A 89 -13.76 0.75 0.46
CA ALA A 89 -12.92 1.83 0.01
C ALA A 89 -13.76 3.08 -0.28
N ILE A 90 -13.29 4.21 0.23
CA ILE A 90 -13.94 5.52 0.09
C ILE A 90 -12.90 6.49 -0.43
N GLY A 91 -13.14 6.98 -1.64
CA GLY A 91 -12.18 7.76 -2.40
C GLY A 91 -11.12 6.89 -3.07
N VAL A 92 -10.77 7.24 -4.29
CA VAL A 92 -9.65 6.66 -5.03
C VAL A 92 -8.74 7.81 -5.44
N ALA A 93 -7.45 7.69 -5.12
CA ALA A 93 -6.43 8.66 -5.44
C ALA A 93 -5.44 8.11 -6.46
N THR A 94 -5.04 8.96 -7.40
CA THR A 94 -4.01 8.67 -8.38
C THR A 94 -2.85 9.62 -8.19
N TRP A 95 -1.61 9.14 -8.31
CA TRP A 95 -0.41 9.98 -8.30
C TRP A 95 0.76 9.30 -9.00
N ASN A 96 1.79 10.08 -9.31
CA ASN A 96 3.02 9.56 -9.89
C ASN A 96 4.08 9.40 -8.80
N GLU A 97 4.65 8.20 -8.73
CA GLU A 97 5.73 7.86 -7.82
C GLU A 97 7.00 7.53 -8.59
N THR A 98 8.12 8.13 -8.16
CA THR A 98 9.45 7.82 -8.65
C THR A 98 9.99 6.62 -7.90
N ILE A 99 10.15 5.49 -8.58
CA ILE A 99 10.78 4.30 -7.99
C ILE A 99 12.30 4.58 -7.97
N PRO A 100 12.95 4.56 -6.79
CA PRO A 100 14.40 4.63 -6.73
C PRO A 100 14.94 3.32 -7.30
N GLU A 101 16.04 3.35 -8.07
CA GLU A 101 16.61 2.10 -8.55
C GLU A 101 17.07 1.27 -7.35
N ASP A 102 16.73 -0.02 -7.33
CA ASP A 102 17.23 -1.00 -6.35
C ASP A 102 18.77 -1.03 -6.44
N GLY A 103 19.44 -0.16 -5.70
CA GLY A 103 20.90 0.01 -5.78
C GLY A 103 21.53 1.16 -4.98
N GLU A 104 20.77 2.17 -4.53
CA GLU A 104 21.36 3.35 -3.87
C GLU A 104 21.07 3.50 -2.36
N GLU A 105 20.38 2.56 -1.71
CA GLU A 105 20.12 2.68 -0.25
C GLU A 105 21.35 2.45 0.65
N ASP A 106 22.50 2.08 0.10
CA ASP A 106 23.70 1.73 0.90
C ASP A 106 24.85 2.76 0.83
N SER A 107 24.62 3.97 0.30
CA SER A 107 25.71 4.95 0.09
C SER A 107 25.63 6.27 0.86
N LEU A 108 24.65 6.45 1.76
CA LEU A 108 24.54 7.69 2.53
C LEU A 108 25.07 7.55 3.98
N HIS A 109 26.31 8.02 4.11
CA HIS A 109 27.00 8.53 5.32
C HIS A 109 27.70 7.54 6.28
N LEU A 110 29.00 7.33 6.01
CA LEU A 110 30.04 7.43 7.04
C LEU A 110 31.02 8.54 6.64
N VAL A 111 30.77 9.74 7.16
CA VAL A 111 31.79 10.79 7.27
C VAL A 111 32.08 10.95 8.74
N ASP A 112 33.15 10.32 9.22
CA ASP A 112 34.08 11.02 10.10
C ASP A 112 35.45 10.35 10.20
N GLY A 113 36.48 11.19 10.16
CA GLY A 113 37.83 10.96 10.70
C GLY A 113 38.78 10.02 9.94
N VAL A 114 39.77 10.61 9.24
CA VAL A 114 41.22 10.53 9.58
C VAL A 114 42.06 11.18 8.46
N SER A 115 42.98 12.07 8.86
CA SER A 115 44.00 12.71 8.01
C SER A 115 45.16 11.76 7.67
N PRO A 116 45.95 12.06 6.63
CA PRO A 116 46.66 11.07 5.82
C PRO A 116 48.08 10.84 6.34
N GLU A 117 48.54 9.59 6.37
CA GLU A 117 49.97 9.27 6.26
C GLU A 117 50.17 7.78 5.95
N ALA A 118 51.11 7.55 5.03
CA ALA A 118 51.84 6.33 4.72
C ALA A 118 51.28 5.32 3.68
N ASP A 119 52.16 5.11 2.69
CA ASP A 119 52.37 3.95 1.82
C ASP A 119 51.51 3.72 0.56
N LEU A 120 51.94 4.45 -0.47
CA LEU A 120 52.24 3.97 -1.83
C LEU A 120 52.39 2.44 -1.96
N THR A 121 51.42 1.77 -2.57
CA THR A 121 51.57 0.86 -3.73
C THR A 121 50.24 0.14 -4.02
N ALA A 122 49.57 0.51 -5.13
CA ALA A 122 48.55 -0.25 -5.90
C ALA A 122 47.44 0.69 -6.44
N GLN A 123 47.78 1.50 -7.44
CA GLN A 123 46.82 2.10 -8.38
C GLN A 123 47.18 1.45 -9.71
N ILE A 124 46.37 0.60 -10.35
CA ILE A 124 45.16 0.88 -11.15
C ILE A 124 44.52 -0.49 -11.49
N PRO A 125 43.19 -0.69 -11.34
CA PRO A 125 42.49 -1.65 -12.22
C PRO A 125 41.12 -1.20 -12.75
N HIS A 126 40.76 0.09 -12.66
CA HIS A 126 39.43 0.54 -13.11
C HIS A 126 39.30 0.60 -14.65
N VAL A 127 40.40 0.87 -15.37
CA VAL A 127 40.39 1.04 -16.83
C VAL A 127 40.27 -0.29 -17.57
N GLU A 128 40.92 -1.36 -17.10
CA GLU A 128 40.82 -2.69 -17.72
C GLU A 128 39.43 -3.30 -17.59
N ARG A 129 38.75 -3.08 -16.46
CA ARG A 129 37.37 -3.53 -16.25
C ARG A 129 36.40 -2.85 -17.22
N ILE A 130 36.54 -1.54 -17.42
CA ILE A 130 35.72 -0.77 -18.37
C ILE A 130 36.03 -1.22 -19.81
N ALA A 131 37.29 -1.47 -20.16
CA ALA A 131 37.67 -1.95 -21.48
C ALA A 131 37.14 -3.37 -21.75
N ALA A 132 37.17 -4.27 -20.76
CA ALA A 132 36.62 -5.61 -20.85
C ALA A 132 35.09 -5.61 -21.01
N GLU A 133 34.39 -4.73 -20.29
CA GLU A 133 32.95 -4.53 -20.45
C GLU A 133 32.58 -4.04 -21.85
N HIS A 134 33.31 -3.06 -22.38
CA HIS A 134 33.06 -2.56 -23.74
C HIS A 134 33.38 -3.61 -24.82
N ALA A 135 34.43 -4.41 -24.63
CA ALA A 135 34.76 -5.50 -25.55
C ALA A 135 33.69 -6.61 -25.54
N ALA A 136 33.16 -6.97 -24.37
CA ALA A 136 32.07 -7.93 -24.23
C ALA A 136 30.77 -7.41 -24.87
N ARG A 137 30.47 -6.12 -24.70
CA ARG A 137 29.28 -5.46 -25.27
C ARG A 137 29.34 -5.41 -26.81
N ASN A 138 30.52 -5.11 -27.37
CA ASN A 138 30.74 -5.13 -28.83
C ASN A 138 30.69 -6.55 -29.42
N ALA A 139 31.21 -7.55 -28.71
CA ALA A 139 31.14 -8.95 -29.14
C ALA A 139 29.70 -9.48 -29.16
N LEU A 140 28.87 -9.05 -28.20
CA LEU A 140 27.46 -9.42 -28.11
C LEU A 140 26.59 -8.73 -29.19
N ALA A 141 26.88 -7.46 -29.49
CA ALA A 141 26.27 -6.74 -30.61
C ALA A 141 26.63 -7.35 -31.97
N ALA A 142 27.88 -7.82 -32.16
CA ALA A 142 28.30 -8.53 -33.36
C ALA A 142 27.61 -9.90 -33.53
N ALA A 143 27.10 -10.49 -32.45
CA ALA A 143 26.34 -11.75 -32.45
C ALA A 143 24.83 -11.55 -32.68
N GLY A 144 24.35 -10.33 -32.92
CA GLY A 144 22.93 -10.04 -33.16
C GLY A 144 22.03 -10.16 -31.93
N LEU A 145 22.62 -10.29 -30.74
CA LEU A 145 21.91 -10.35 -29.46
C LEU A 145 21.98 -8.96 -28.81
N THR A 146 20.90 -8.21 -28.88
CA THR A 146 20.78 -6.95 -28.13
C THR A 146 20.50 -7.28 -26.67
N VAL A 147 21.40 -6.92 -25.75
CA VAL A 147 21.01 -6.79 -24.33
C VAL A 147 19.87 -5.78 -24.30
N PRO A 148 18.71 -6.08 -23.71
CA PRO A 148 17.72 -5.04 -23.47
C PRO A 148 18.40 -3.98 -22.63
N GLU A 149 18.64 -2.81 -23.21
CA GLU A 149 19.12 -1.64 -22.51
C GLU A 149 18.08 -1.34 -21.42
N VAL A 150 18.37 -1.73 -20.18
CA VAL A 150 17.54 -1.35 -19.04
C VAL A 150 17.65 0.17 -19.01
N PRO A 151 16.56 0.93 -19.23
CA PRO A 151 16.66 2.38 -19.29
C PRO A 151 17.10 2.87 -17.91
N SER A 152 18.38 3.23 -17.78
CA SER A 152 18.95 3.85 -16.59
C SER A 152 18.39 5.27 -16.46
N GLY A 153 17.28 5.36 -15.75
CA GLY A 153 16.59 6.60 -15.42
C GLY A 153 15.51 6.32 -14.37
N PRO A 154 15.19 7.29 -13.50
CA PRO A 154 14.17 7.11 -12.47
C PRO A 154 12.85 6.66 -13.10
N ARG A 155 12.41 5.43 -12.76
CA ARG A 155 11.18 4.86 -13.32
C ARG A 155 9.99 5.49 -12.62
N VAL A 156 9.16 6.20 -13.37
CA VAL A 156 7.91 6.77 -12.86
C VAL A 156 6.80 5.72 -13.02
N ARG A 157 6.15 5.35 -11.91
CA ARG A 157 4.90 4.58 -11.94
C ARG A 157 3.72 5.45 -11.55
N THR A 158 2.57 5.22 -12.16
CA THR A 158 1.30 5.80 -11.71
C THR A 158 0.66 4.84 -10.72
N VAL A 159 0.34 5.31 -9.53
CA VAL A 159 -0.36 4.58 -8.47
C VAL A 159 -1.84 4.96 -8.52
N ASN A 160 -2.74 4.00 -8.27
CA ASN A 160 -4.18 4.20 -8.28
C ASN A 160 -4.83 3.53 -7.06
N ALA A 161 -4.69 4.16 -5.91
CA ALA A 161 -4.96 3.53 -4.62
C ALA A 161 -6.26 4.04 -3.98
N PRO A 162 -7.03 3.18 -3.29
CA PRO A 162 -8.10 3.64 -2.42
C PRO A 162 -7.53 4.51 -1.28
N VAL A 163 -8.30 5.47 -0.79
CA VAL A 163 -7.82 6.44 0.22
C VAL A 163 -8.19 6.00 1.63
N LEU A 164 -9.49 5.90 1.91
CA LEU A 164 -10.00 5.46 3.20
C LEU A 164 -10.54 4.04 3.08
N LEU A 165 -10.21 3.18 4.04
CA LEU A 165 -10.64 1.80 4.12
C LEU A 165 -11.44 1.63 5.40
N ARG A 166 -12.65 1.08 5.28
CA ARG A 166 -13.51 0.79 6.42
C ARG A 166 -13.96 -0.66 6.37
N PRO A 167 -13.64 -1.49 7.38
CA PRO A 167 -14.02 -2.90 7.35
C PRO A 167 -15.53 -3.06 7.24
N VAL A 168 -15.95 -4.07 6.46
CA VAL A 168 -17.33 -4.40 6.18
C VAL A 168 -17.59 -5.82 6.65
N ARG A 169 -18.56 -5.98 7.54
CA ARG A 169 -19.13 -7.28 7.85
C ARG A 169 -20.23 -7.64 6.86
N LEU A 170 -20.07 -8.80 6.23
CA LEU A 170 -21.05 -9.43 5.36
C LEU A 170 -21.78 -10.52 6.15
N VAL A 171 -23.10 -10.37 6.33
CA VAL A 171 -23.91 -11.40 7.00
C VAL A 171 -24.34 -12.51 6.02
N SER A 172 -24.39 -12.20 4.73
CA SER A 172 -24.67 -13.15 3.65
C SER A 172 -24.14 -12.61 2.32
N ALA A 173 -23.62 -13.47 1.46
CA ALA A 173 -23.24 -13.17 0.08
C ALA A 173 -24.34 -13.57 -0.94
N THR A 174 -25.58 -13.79 -0.49
CA THR A 174 -26.70 -14.20 -1.35
C THR A 174 -27.59 -13.01 -1.76
N ALA A 175 -28.80 -13.28 -2.27
CA ALA A 175 -29.72 -12.26 -2.75
C ALA A 175 -30.09 -11.19 -1.69
N ASP A 176 -30.05 -11.54 -0.41
CA ASP A 176 -30.37 -10.63 0.70
C ASP A 176 -29.11 -10.22 1.48
N ALA A 177 -28.05 -9.90 0.75
CA ALA A 177 -26.81 -9.45 1.34
C ALA A 177 -27.01 -8.19 2.19
N THR A 178 -26.59 -8.29 3.46
CA THR A 178 -26.60 -7.18 4.41
C THR A 178 -25.15 -6.76 4.70
N LEU A 179 -24.87 -5.47 4.49
CA LEU A 179 -23.59 -4.83 4.76
C LEU A 179 -23.66 -4.09 6.09
N THR A 180 -22.66 -4.26 6.94
CA THR A 180 -22.49 -3.46 8.16
C THR A 180 -21.08 -2.92 8.21
N LEU A 181 -20.92 -1.61 8.42
CA LEU A 181 -19.60 -1.01 8.56
C LEU A 181 -19.12 -1.11 10.00
N ASP A 182 -17.86 -1.46 10.17
CA ASP A 182 -17.21 -1.45 11.46
C ASP A 182 -17.00 -0.01 11.97
N PRO A 183 -16.94 0.21 13.28
CA PRO A 183 -16.70 1.54 13.85
C PRO A 183 -15.22 1.98 13.76
N THR A 184 -14.45 1.37 12.87
CA THR A 184 -13.04 1.69 12.61
C THR A 184 -12.89 2.28 11.20
N ILE A 185 -11.84 3.07 11.02
CA ILE A 185 -11.46 3.59 9.71
C ILE A 185 -9.94 3.64 9.64
N GLU A 186 -9.42 3.19 8.51
CA GLU A 186 -8.00 3.12 8.22
C GLU A 186 -7.72 3.96 6.97
N VAL A 187 -6.51 4.50 6.89
CA VAL A 187 -6.00 5.10 5.65
C VAL A 187 -5.18 4.05 4.95
N ASN A 188 -5.29 3.99 3.63
CA ASN A 188 -4.47 3.07 2.86
C ASN A 188 -2.97 3.31 3.16
N PRO A 189 -2.22 2.30 3.64
CA PRO A 189 -0.82 2.44 4.00
C PRO A 189 0.06 2.88 2.83
N VAL A 190 -0.34 2.59 1.59
CA VAL A 190 0.35 3.04 0.37
C VAL A 190 0.40 4.57 0.29
N LEU A 191 -0.73 5.22 0.59
CA LEU A 191 -0.81 6.69 0.62
C LEU A 191 0.01 7.27 1.79
N THR A 192 -0.05 6.64 2.97
CA THR A 192 0.74 7.04 4.13
C THR A 192 2.24 6.98 3.83
N ARG A 193 2.69 5.88 3.21
CA ARG A 193 4.08 5.68 2.80
C ARG A 193 4.52 6.70 1.76
N ALA A 194 3.71 6.92 0.73
CA ALA A 194 3.99 7.92 -0.30
C ALA A 194 4.15 9.32 0.31
N LEU A 195 3.20 9.77 1.15
CA LEU A 195 3.28 11.08 1.78
C LEU A 195 4.51 11.25 2.69
N ARG A 196 4.86 10.22 3.49
CA ARG A 196 6.07 10.24 4.31
C ARG A 196 7.34 10.34 3.48
N ARG A 197 7.39 9.65 2.34
CA ARG A 197 8.53 9.68 1.41
C ARG A 197 8.79 11.08 0.84
N TYR A 198 7.72 11.83 0.59
CA TYR A 198 7.78 13.26 0.24
C TYR A 198 7.82 14.19 1.46
N GLN A 199 8.28 13.69 2.61
CA GLN A 199 8.54 14.45 3.85
C GLN A 199 7.29 15.09 4.50
N CYS A 200 6.08 14.60 4.22
CA CYS A 200 4.90 15.01 4.96
C CYS A 200 4.90 14.40 6.37
N SER A 201 4.90 15.25 7.39
CA SER A 201 4.89 14.86 8.82
C SER A 201 3.49 14.78 9.43
N THR A 202 2.45 15.13 8.68
CA THR A 202 1.06 15.13 9.18
C THR A 202 0.53 13.71 9.30
N ASP A 203 -0.05 13.36 10.46
CA ASP A 203 -0.74 12.09 10.64
C ASP A 203 -2.11 12.11 9.94
N ILE A 204 -2.18 11.50 8.76
CA ILE A 204 -3.42 11.36 7.99
C ILE A 204 -4.40 10.35 8.62
N GLY A 205 -3.92 9.44 9.48
CA GLY A 205 -4.74 8.52 10.25
C GLY A 205 -5.60 9.23 11.28
N ASP A 206 -5.07 10.28 11.93
CA ASP A 206 -5.86 11.18 12.79
C ASP A 206 -6.97 11.90 12.00
N ILE A 207 -6.68 12.34 10.77
CA ILE A 207 -7.65 12.99 9.88
C ILE A 207 -8.80 12.02 9.54
N ALA A 208 -8.48 10.76 9.25
CA ALA A 208 -9.47 9.74 8.97
C ALA A 208 -10.32 9.42 10.21
N ARG A 209 -9.69 9.22 11.38
CA ARG A 209 -10.42 8.97 12.63
C ARG A 209 -11.33 10.12 13.04
N ALA A 210 -10.92 11.37 12.82
CA ALA A 210 -11.75 12.54 13.05
C ALA A 210 -13.03 12.59 12.16
N ALA A 211 -13.06 11.82 11.07
CA ALA A 211 -14.25 11.70 10.21
C ALA A 211 -15.36 10.86 10.86
N LEU A 212 -15.01 9.99 11.82
CA LEU A 212 -15.94 9.20 12.62
C LEU A 212 -16.42 10.05 13.81
N SER A 213 -17.71 10.36 13.83
CA SER A 213 -18.34 11.02 14.97
C SER A 213 -19.47 10.14 15.54
N SER A 214 -19.87 10.40 16.77
CA SER A 214 -21.05 9.76 17.39
C SER A 214 -22.35 10.04 16.62
N ALA A 215 -22.40 11.14 15.87
CA ALA A 215 -23.55 11.55 15.07
C ALA A 215 -23.52 10.99 13.63
N GLY A 216 -22.43 10.37 13.21
CA GLY A 216 -22.28 9.80 11.87
C GLY A 216 -20.88 9.94 11.29
N PHE A 217 -20.74 9.50 10.04
CA PHE A 217 -19.49 9.48 9.31
C PHE A 217 -19.51 10.50 8.16
N THR A 218 -18.50 11.36 8.08
CA THR A 218 -18.40 12.43 7.06
C THR A 218 -17.17 12.23 6.15
N PRO A 219 -17.24 11.34 5.14
CA PRO A 219 -16.08 11.03 4.32
C PRO A 219 -15.56 12.23 3.53
N ARG A 220 -16.46 13.11 3.07
CA ARG A 220 -16.09 14.26 2.21
C ARG A 220 -15.10 15.21 2.87
N SER A 221 -15.27 15.49 4.15
CA SER A 221 -14.38 16.40 4.88
C SER A 221 -12.98 15.78 5.02
N ALA A 222 -12.90 14.49 5.32
CA ALA A 222 -11.66 13.75 5.41
C ALA A 222 -10.95 13.66 4.05
N LEU A 223 -11.68 13.30 2.98
CA LEU A 223 -11.14 13.24 1.62
C LEU A 223 -10.66 14.61 1.14
N ALA A 224 -11.36 15.70 1.47
CA ALA A 224 -10.93 17.04 1.11
C ALA A 224 -9.60 17.42 1.81
N ARG A 225 -9.46 17.10 3.10
CA ARG A 225 -8.23 17.36 3.86
C ARG A 225 -7.06 16.49 3.40
N ILE A 226 -7.28 15.19 3.23
CA ILE A 226 -6.26 14.26 2.70
C ILE A 226 -5.89 14.66 1.27
N GLY A 227 -6.86 15.03 0.44
CA GLY A 227 -6.63 15.46 -0.93
C GLY A 227 -5.86 16.78 -1.03
N ALA A 228 -6.00 17.69 -0.06
CA ALA A 228 -5.18 18.90 0.02
C ALA A 228 -3.71 18.57 0.30
N LEU A 229 -3.46 17.64 1.23
CA LEU A 229 -2.11 17.14 1.49
C LEU A 229 -1.53 16.40 0.27
N GLY A 230 -2.33 15.54 -0.37
CA GLY A 230 -1.94 14.84 -1.59
C GLY A 230 -1.49 15.80 -2.69
N ARG A 231 -2.28 16.84 -2.99
CA ARG A 231 -1.91 17.85 -4.00
C ARG A 231 -0.68 18.69 -3.64
N GLN A 232 -0.37 18.83 -2.35
CA GLN A 232 0.79 19.60 -1.90
C GLN A 232 2.09 18.81 -2.05
N TYR A 233 2.08 17.50 -1.77
CA TYR A 233 3.30 16.70 -1.67
C TYR A 233 3.48 15.69 -2.82
N LEU A 234 2.39 15.20 -3.42
CA LEU A 234 2.43 14.12 -4.42
C LEU A 234 2.29 14.69 -5.85
N PRO A 235 3.23 14.39 -6.76
CA PRO A 235 3.14 14.80 -8.16
C PRO A 235 1.96 14.17 -8.88
N GLY A 236 1.20 14.98 -9.63
CA GLY A 236 0.06 14.50 -10.41
C GLY A 236 -1.08 13.93 -9.56
N PHE A 237 -1.21 14.37 -8.32
CA PHE A 237 -2.21 13.85 -7.40
C PHE A 237 -3.63 14.28 -7.79
N GLU A 238 -4.48 13.29 -8.03
CA GLU A 238 -5.92 13.47 -8.21
C GLU A 238 -6.69 12.57 -7.25
N ILE A 239 -7.90 12.98 -6.88
CA ILE A 239 -8.75 12.22 -5.96
C ILE A 239 -10.19 12.26 -6.44
N HIS A 240 -10.81 11.09 -6.50
CA HIS A 240 -12.18 10.90 -6.96
C HIS A 240 -13.02 10.27 -5.85
N GLU A 241 -14.22 10.81 -5.60
CA GLU A 241 -15.19 10.21 -4.67
C GLU A 241 -15.79 8.93 -5.28
N ARG A 242 -15.07 7.82 -5.19
CA ARG A 242 -15.58 6.49 -5.53
C ARG A 242 -15.82 5.66 -4.29
N LEU A 243 -16.88 4.85 -4.32
CA LEU A 243 -17.25 3.97 -3.22
C LEU A 243 -17.22 2.54 -3.71
N VAL A 244 -16.35 1.75 -3.11
CA VAL A 244 -15.97 0.47 -3.68
C VAL A 244 -15.86 -0.57 -2.57
N VAL A 245 -16.59 -1.67 -2.65
CA VAL A 245 -16.46 -2.79 -1.70
C VAL A 245 -15.66 -3.91 -2.35
N GLY A 246 -14.62 -4.38 -1.65
CA GLY A 246 -13.74 -5.42 -2.14
C GLY A 246 -12.96 -6.12 -1.04
N ALA A 247 -12.39 -7.27 -1.38
CA ALA A 247 -11.45 -7.98 -0.51
C ALA A 247 -10.06 -7.34 -0.68
N PHE A 248 -9.74 -6.37 0.18
CA PHE A 248 -8.42 -5.77 0.22
C PHE A 248 -7.56 -6.58 1.19
N VAL A 249 -6.76 -7.50 0.65
CA VAL A 249 -5.87 -8.31 1.48
C VAL A 249 -4.51 -7.65 1.59
N HIS A 250 -4.04 -7.56 2.83
CA HIS A 250 -2.74 -7.04 3.17
C HIS A 250 -1.99 -8.13 3.94
N PRO A 251 -1.34 -9.09 3.26
CA PRO A 251 -0.62 -10.16 3.94
C PRO A 251 0.48 -9.58 4.86
N GLY A 252 1.05 -8.44 4.51
CA GLY A 252 1.97 -7.72 5.39
C GLY A 252 1.35 -7.02 6.60
N GLN A 253 0.04 -6.74 6.67
CA GLN A 253 -0.53 -6.08 7.86
C GLN A 253 -0.63 -7.07 8.99
N ALA A 254 -1.10 -8.30 8.72
CA ALA A 254 -1.07 -9.35 9.74
C ALA A 254 0.36 -9.60 10.25
N LEU A 255 1.35 -9.61 9.34
CA LEU A 255 2.75 -9.75 9.71
C LEU A 255 3.31 -8.52 10.44
N VAL A 256 2.88 -7.31 10.10
CA VAL A 256 3.27 -6.05 10.77
C VAL A 256 2.60 -5.94 12.14
N GLU A 257 1.34 -6.33 12.28
CA GLU A 257 0.61 -6.39 13.55
C GLU A 257 1.23 -7.42 14.49
N ASP A 258 1.54 -8.62 13.99
CA ASP A 258 2.27 -9.63 14.75
C ASP A 258 3.66 -9.12 15.16
N PHE A 259 4.38 -8.48 14.24
CA PHE A 259 5.68 -7.88 14.51
C PHE A 259 5.60 -6.77 15.57
N ASP A 260 4.59 -5.92 15.50
CA ASP A 260 4.32 -4.86 16.48
C ASP A 260 3.97 -5.46 17.85
N ALA A 261 3.18 -6.54 17.89
CA ALA A 261 2.81 -7.23 19.13
C ALA A 261 4.00 -7.87 19.86
N VAL A 262 5.07 -8.21 19.13
CA VAL A 262 6.30 -8.76 19.71
C VAL A 262 7.40 -7.71 19.88
N LEU A 263 7.23 -6.49 19.36
CA LEU A 263 8.29 -5.47 19.24
C LEU A 263 9.01 -5.17 20.56
N GLU A 264 8.27 -4.97 21.67
CA GLU A 264 8.87 -4.66 22.97
C GLU A 264 9.64 -5.86 23.57
N ARG A 265 9.17 -7.10 23.34
CA ARG A 265 9.91 -8.32 23.73
C ARG A 265 11.15 -8.53 22.86
N SER A 266 11.04 -8.20 21.56
CA SER A 266 12.12 -8.31 20.59
C SER A 266 13.27 -7.35 20.88
N ARG A 267 13.00 -6.16 21.43
CA ARG A 267 14.03 -5.19 21.85
C ARG A 267 14.94 -5.71 22.96
N THR A 268 14.41 -6.57 23.83
CA THR A 268 15.14 -7.10 24.99
C THR A 268 15.74 -8.49 24.75
N SER A 269 15.54 -9.07 23.56
CA SER A 269 15.96 -10.44 23.26
C SER A 269 17.37 -10.47 22.66
N ALA A 270 18.31 -11.09 23.38
CA ALA A 270 19.68 -11.30 22.89
C ALA A 270 19.71 -12.09 21.57
N LEU A 271 18.76 -13.02 21.36
CA LEU A 271 18.67 -13.80 20.13
C LEU A 271 18.26 -12.93 18.94
N VAL A 272 17.37 -11.96 19.15
CA VAL A 272 16.95 -11.01 18.10
C VAL A 272 18.06 -10.02 17.79
N ALA A 273 18.82 -9.58 18.80
CA ALA A 273 19.99 -8.73 18.62
C ALA A 273 21.10 -9.45 17.83
N ALA A 274 21.38 -10.72 18.15
CA ALA A 274 22.33 -11.54 17.41
C ALA A 274 21.90 -11.77 15.94
N ILE A 275 20.62 -12.06 15.68
CA ILE A 275 20.09 -12.19 14.31
C ILE A 275 20.16 -10.85 13.56
N ALA A 276 20.03 -9.73 14.27
CA ALA A 276 20.17 -8.39 13.72
C ALA A 276 21.62 -7.98 13.41
N GLY A 277 22.61 -8.84 13.67
CA GLY A 277 24.03 -8.57 13.44
C GLY A 277 24.66 -7.68 14.51
N ASP A 278 24.06 -7.58 15.70
CA ASP A 278 24.65 -6.85 16.82
C ASP A 278 25.74 -7.73 17.47
N GLU A 279 27.00 -7.46 17.14
CA GLU A 279 28.16 -8.25 17.62
C GLU A 279 28.42 -8.13 19.14
N GLY A 280 27.67 -7.28 19.84
CA GLY A 280 27.79 -7.05 21.29
C GLY A 280 26.73 -7.70 22.19
N ALA A 281 25.84 -8.54 21.65
CA ALA A 281 24.71 -9.15 22.37
C ALA A 281 25.05 -10.48 23.09
#